data_AF-A0A3N4KLI6-F1
#
_entry.id   AF-A0A3N4KLI6-F1
#
_cell.length_a   1.000
_cell.length_b   1.000
_cell.length_c   1.000
_cell.angle_alpha   90.00
_cell.angle_beta   90.00
_cell.angle_gamma   90.00
#
_symmetry.space_group_name_H-M   'P 1'
#
loop_
_entity.id
_entity.type
_entity.pdbx_description
1 polymer ?
#
loop_
_entity_poly.entity_id
_entity_poly.type
_entity_poly.pdbx_seq_one_letter_code
_entity_poly.pdbx_strand_id
1 'polypeptide(L)'
;MASPHQNTPYAPPSPHSTPTPTPQTHYPPPPPPPPPFSPFFTLISNPHTTSHKHPIVHYIFSDDDIDPLDPPPPSDHNHNNDRDRDRVIVVDVTDSAVTAQSLSRDWQVLGVKVAAAPQWAGETGGGLMLTVEGTEAPPLALAGKKGGSMEELEALYKERSLG
;
A
#
# COMPACT_ATOMS: atom_id res chain seq x y z
N MET A 1 72.80 -59.09 9.46
CA MET A 1 73.40 -59.42 8.13
C MET A 1 72.58 -58.71 7.08
N ALA A 2 73.19 -57.78 6.35
CA ALA A 2 72.54 -56.96 5.33
C ALA A 2 72.25 -57.80 4.06
N SER A 3 71.14 -57.52 3.38
CA SER A 3 70.93 -57.91 1.99
C SER A 3 70.20 -56.78 1.25
N PRO A 4 70.52 -56.56 -0.04
CA PRO A 4 70.57 -55.23 -0.62
C PRO A 4 69.30 -54.83 -1.37
N HIS A 5 69.08 -53.52 -1.46
CA HIS A 5 68.03 -52.87 -2.23
C HIS A 5 68.13 -53.24 -3.72
N GLN A 6 67.08 -53.89 -4.25
CA GLN A 6 66.90 -54.06 -5.69
C GLN A 6 66.27 -52.80 -6.26
N ASN A 7 67.04 -52.12 -7.10
CA ASN A 7 66.71 -50.86 -7.75
C ASN A 7 65.64 -51.11 -8.83
N THR A 8 64.37 -50.80 -8.57
CA THR A 8 63.33 -50.79 -9.63
C THR A 8 63.32 -49.43 -10.33
N PRO A 9 63.37 -49.39 -11.67
CA PRO A 9 63.42 -48.15 -12.43
C PRO A 9 62.12 -47.35 -12.28
N TYR A 10 62.28 -46.03 -12.11
CA TYR A 10 61.20 -45.06 -12.06
C TYR A 10 60.35 -45.17 -13.34
N ALA A 11 59.08 -45.54 -13.22
CA ALA A 11 58.13 -45.41 -14.32
C ALA A 11 57.80 -43.92 -14.51
N PRO A 12 57.82 -43.36 -15.74
CA PRO A 12 57.40 -41.99 -15.96
C PRO A 12 55.90 -41.85 -15.62
N PRO A 13 55.46 -40.73 -15.02
CA PRO A 13 54.04 -40.50 -14.78
C PRO A 13 53.29 -40.44 -16.12
N SER A 14 52.19 -41.18 -16.22
CA SER A 14 51.32 -41.18 -17.39
C SER A 14 50.80 -39.76 -17.67
N PRO A 15 50.89 -39.26 -18.92
CA PRO A 15 50.32 -37.98 -19.25
C PRO A 15 48.81 -38.13 -19.53
N HIS A 16 48.02 -37.30 -18.85
CA HIS A 16 46.63 -36.94 -19.16
C HIS A 16 45.50 -37.84 -18.61
N SER A 17 45.09 -37.57 -17.36
CA SER A 17 43.67 -37.63 -17.01
C SER A 17 42.99 -36.39 -17.59
N THR A 18 42.16 -36.55 -18.62
CA THR A 18 41.24 -35.50 -19.05
C THR A 18 40.19 -35.28 -17.96
N PRO A 19 39.99 -34.04 -17.46
CA PRO A 19 38.86 -33.78 -16.57
C PRO A 19 37.56 -33.90 -17.38
N THR A 20 36.66 -34.74 -16.89
CA THR A 20 35.27 -34.82 -17.36
C THR A 20 34.66 -33.41 -17.34
N PRO A 21 34.08 -32.88 -18.45
CA PRO A 21 33.42 -31.59 -18.41
C PRO A 21 32.22 -31.70 -17.47
N THR A 22 32.24 -30.91 -16.38
CA THR A 22 31.08 -30.69 -15.53
C THR A 22 29.93 -30.20 -16.41
N PRO A 23 28.71 -30.78 -16.30
CA PRO A 23 27.55 -30.20 -16.97
C PRO A 23 27.39 -28.79 -16.43
N GLN A 24 27.64 -27.79 -17.28
CA GLN A 24 27.38 -26.40 -16.94
C GLN A 24 25.87 -26.28 -16.75
N THR A 25 25.41 -26.30 -15.50
CA THR A 25 24.07 -25.86 -15.13
C THR A 25 23.99 -24.41 -15.55
N HIS A 26 23.35 -24.16 -16.70
CA HIS A 26 23.06 -22.83 -17.19
C HIS A 26 22.01 -22.25 -16.24
N TYR A 27 22.46 -21.58 -15.18
CA TYR A 27 21.55 -20.84 -14.31
C TYR A 27 20.88 -19.77 -15.17
N PRO A 28 19.54 -19.67 -15.15
CA PRO A 28 18.88 -18.55 -15.80
C PRO A 28 19.44 -17.24 -15.23
N PRO A 29 19.60 -16.20 -16.07
CA PRO A 29 20.02 -14.91 -15.58
C PRO A 29 19.06 -14.43 -14.48
N PRO A 30 19.56 -13.71 -13.46
CA PRO A 30 18.71 -13.17 -12.41
C PRO A 30 17.64 -12.25 -13.03
N PRO A 31 16.41 -12.22 -12.45
CA PRO A 31 15.38 -11.33 -12.93
C PRO A 31 15.83 -9.86 -12.82
N PRO A 32 15.34 -8.97 -13.69
CA PRO A 32 15.61 -7.55 -13.57
C PRO A 32 15.12 -7.02 -12.22
N PRO A 33 15.74 -5.96 -11.68
CA PRO A 33 15.27 -5.32 -10.46
C PRO A 33 13.85 -4.76 -10.68
N PRO A 34 13.00 -4.77 -9.64
CA PRO A 34 11.69 -4.14 -9.71
C PRO A 34 11.84 -2.63 -9.98
N PRO A 35 10.85 -2.01 -10.63
CA PRO A 35 10.83 -0.56 -10.80
C PRO A 35 10.82 0.15 -9.44
N PRO A 36 11.37 1.38 -9.37
CA PRO A 36 11.32 2.16 -8.12
C PRO A 36 9.88 2.48 -7.74
N PHE A 37 9.58 2.39 -6.45
CA PHE A 37 8.28 2.77 -5.92
C PHE A 37 8.06 4.29 -6.02
N SER A 38 6.89 4.68 -6.52
CA SER A 38 6.46 6.08 -6.60
C SER A 38 5.16 6.23 -5.80
N PRO A 39 5.19 6.90 -4.64
CA PRO A 39 4.00 7.06 -3.81
C PRO A 39 2.96 7.95 -4.50
N PHE A 40 1.69 7.65 -4.25
CA PHE A 40 0.59 8.51 -4.68
C PHE A 40 0.55 9.80 -3.88
N PHE A 41 0.32 10.91 -4.56
CA PHE A 41 -0.22 12.11 -3.93
C PHE A 41 -1.65 11.82 -3.46
N THR A 42 -1.93 11.85 -2.16
CA THR A 42 -3.22 11.37 -1.63
C THR A 42 -4.09 12.51 -1.12
N LEU A 43 -5.36 12.51 -1.51
CA LEU A 43 -6.37 13.48 -1.08
C LEU A 43 -7.62 12.78 -0.54
N ILE A 44 -8.17 13.34 0.53
CA ILE A 44 -9.53 13.08 0.98
C ILE A 44 -10.41 14.26 0.57
N SER A 45 -11.54 13.98 -0.07
CA SER A 45 -12.53 14.99 -0.46
C SER A 45 -13.94 14.60 -0.01
N ASN A 46 -14.71 15.59 0.41
CA ASN A 46 -16.13 15.44 0.64
C ASN A 46 -16.88 16.18 -0.48
N PRO A 47 -17.75 15.51 -1.27
CA PRO A 47 -18.40 16.13 -2.43
C PRO A 47 -19.34 17.29 -2.06
N HIS A 48 -19.74 17.41 -0.80
CA HIS A 48 -20.55 18.52 -0.28
C HIS A 48 -19.69 19.70 0.22
N THR A 49 -18.38 19.63 0.05
CA THR A 49 -17.45 20.68 0.47
C THR A 49 -16.40 20.91 -0.60
N THR A 50 -15.86 22.11 -0.67
CA THR A 50 -14.73 22.44 -1.54
C THR A 50 -13.37 22.17 -0.88
N SER A 51 -13.36 21.57 0.31
CA SER A 51 -12.15 21.34 1.10
C SER A 51 -11.54 19.98 0.78
N HIS A 52 -10.22 19.99 0.55
CA HIS A 52 -9.40 18.80 0.40
C HIS A 52 -8.49 18.66 1.62
N LYS A 53 -8.34 17.44 2.12
CA LYS A 53 -7.46 17.12 3.24
C LYS A 53 -6.34 16.18 2.79
N HIS A 54 -5.15 16.40 3.33
CA HIS A 54 -4.01 15.49 3.17
C HIS A 54 -3.97 14.53 4.36
N PRO A 55 -4.14 13.22 4.15
CA PRO A 55 -4.00 12.25 5.21
C PRO A 55 -2.52 11.92 5.46
N ILE A 56 -2.25 11.33 6.62
CA ILE A 56 -1.02 10.57 6.83
C ILE A 56 -1.20 9.24 6.07
N VAL A 57 -0.20 8.86 5.27
CA VAL A 57 -0.27 7.68 4.39
C VAL A 57 0.80 6.68 4.79
N HIS A 58 0.38 5.44 4.98
CA HIS A 58 1.26 4.29 5.20
C HIS A 58 1.07 3.30 4.05
N TYR A 59 2.17 2.87 3.45
CA TYR A 59 2.17 1.85 2.41
C TYR A 59 2.54 0.52 3.05
N ILE A 60 1.71 -0.49 2.81
CA ILE A 60 1.93 -1.88 3.22
C ILE A 60 1.92 -2.68 1.94
N PHE A 61 3.01 -3.39 1.66
CA PHE A 61 3.09 -4.26 0.50
C PHE A 61 2.59 -5.66 0.85
N SER A 62 2.16 -6.42 -0.15
CA SER A 62 1.61 -7.77 0.06
C SER A 62 2.64 -8.78 0.59
N ASP A 63 3.93 -8.47 0.50
CA ASP A 63 5.04 -9.26 1.04
C ASP A 63 5.51 -8.80 2.44
N ASP A 64 4.93 -7.73 2.99
CA ASP A 64 5.18 -7.31 4.37
C ASP A 64 4.35 -8.14 5.36
N ASP A 65 4.98 -8.52 6.49
CA ASP A 65 4.32 -9.24 7.58
C ASP A 65 3.52 -8.30 8.53
N ILE A 66 2.89 -7.25 8.00
CA ILE A 66 2.17 -6.22 8.78
C ILE A 66 0.66 -6.37 8.55
N ASP A 67 -0.14 -6.42 9.64
CA ASP A 67 -1.60 -6.36 9.52
C ASP A 67 -2.06 -4.90 9.30
N PRO A 68 -2.73 -4.57 8.19
CA PRO A 68 -3.24 -3.21 7.94
C PRO A 68 -4.30 -2.74 8.95
N LEU A 69 -4.84 -3.64 9.77
CA LEU A 69 -5.81 -3.31 10.82
C LEU A 69 -5.17 -2.96 12.16
N ASP A 70 -3.86 -3.19 12.34
CA ASP A 70 -3.16 -2.73 13.52
C ASP A 70 -3.02 -1.20 13.45
N PRO A 71 -3.77 -0.45 14.29
CA PRO A 71 -3.81 1.00 14.15
C PRO A 71 -2.41 1.58 14.40
N PRO A 72 -2.02 2.63 13.65
CA PRO A 72 -0.79 3.33 13.95
C PRO A 72 -0.84 3.86 15.40
N PRO A 73 0.32 4.06 16.05
CA PRO A 73 0.36 4.62 17.39
C PRO A 73 -0.46 5.92 17.42
N PRO A 74 -1.24 6.18 18.50
CA PRO A 74 -2.08 7.36 18.58
C PRO A 74 -1.20 8.58 18.34
N SER A 75 -1.60 9.40 17.37
CA SER A 75 -0.89 10.66 17.12
C SER A 75 -1.14 11.57 18.34
N ASP A 76 -0.14 12.33 18.79
CA ASP A 76 -0.27 13.29 19.92
C ASP A 76 -1.24 14.47 19.63
N HIS A 77 -2.14 14.33 18.65
CA HIS A 77 -3.15 15.32 18.33
C HIS A 77 -4.10 15.45 19.51
N ASN A 78 -4.13 16.64 20.10
CA ASN A 78 -4.99 17.01 21.21
C ASN A 78 -6.47 16.89 20.80
N HIS A 79 -7.07 15.70 20.96
CA HIS A 79 -8.44 15.34 20.57
C HIS A 79 -9.53 15.98 21.45
N ASN A 80 -9.35 17.24 21.87
CA ASN A 80 -10.35 17.96 22.63
C ASN A 80 -11.56 18.41 21.78
N ASN A 81 -11.52 18.22 20.46
CA ASN A 81 -12.64 18.50 19.57
C ASN A 81 -13.03 17.24 18.79
N ASP A 82 -14.32 16.87 18.86
CA ASP A 82 -14.91 15.75 18.09
C ASP A 82 -14.74 15.88 16.56
N ARG A 83 -14.31 17.05 16.08
CA ARG A 83 -14.03 17.35 14.67
C ARG A 83 -12.64 16.90 14.21
N ASP A 84 -11.72 16.65 15.14
CA ASP A 84 -10.34 16.21 14.90
C ASP A 84 -10.16 14.75 15.34
N ARG A 85 -11.16 13.91 15.03
CA ARG A 85 -11.08 12.47 15.24
C ARG A 85 -10.21 11.85 14.16
N ASP A 86 -9.29 10.99 14.57
CA ASP A 86 -8.51 10.19 13.64
C ASP A 86 -9.42 9.23 12.88
N ARG A 87 -9.22 9.17 11.55
CA ARG A 87 -9.98 8.32 10.65
C ARG A 87 -9.03 7.36 9.96
N VAL A 88 -9.37 6.09 9.96
CA VAL A 88 -8.59 5.06 9.27
C VAL A 88 -9.36 4.65 8.01
N ILE A 89 -8.68 4.73 6.88
CA ILE A 89 -9.17 4.30 5.57
C ILE A 89 -8.13 3.33 5.03
N VAL A 90 -8.57 2.12 4.71
CA VAL A 90 -7.74 1.10 4.06
C VAL A 90 -8.01 1.18 2.57
N VAL A 91 -6.94 1.26 1.78
CA VAL A 91 -7.01 1.29 0.32
C VAL A 91 -6.24 0.10 -0.21
N ASP A 92 -6.92 -0.75 -0.97
CA ASP A 92 -6.31 -1.87 -1.67
C ASP A 92 -6.06 -1.46 -3.13
N VAL A 93 -4.81 -1.62 -3.57
CA VAL A 93 -4.34 -1.23 -4.90
C VAL A 93 -3.73 -2.46 -5.56
N THR A 94 -4.32 -2.85 -6.69
CA THR A 94 -3.85 -3.92 -7.55
C THR A 94 -3.53 -3.38 -8.94
N ASP A 95 -2.95 -4.20 -9.81
CA ASP A 95 -2.66 -3.83 -11.20
C ASP A 95 -3.90 -3.39 -12.01
N SER A 96 -5.10 -3.83 -11.58
CA SER A 96 -6.33 -3.66 -12.35
C SER A 96 -7.42 -2.86 -11.64
N ALA A 97 -7.31 -2.68 -10.33
CA ALA A 97 -8.37 -2.09 -9.53
C ALA A 97 -7.82 -1.37 -8.29
N VAL A 98 -8.55 -0.33 -7.89
CA VAL A 98 -8.38 0.35 -6.61
C VAL A 98 -9.70 0.27 -5.84
N THR A 99 -9.65 -0.14 -4.58
CA THR A 99 -10.81 -0.16 -3.69
C THR A 99 -10.46 0.50 -2.36
N ALA A 100 -11.46 1.06 -1.68
CA ALA A 100 -11.26 1.74 -0.41
C ALA A 100 -12.38 1.43 0.56
N GLN A 101 -12.03 1.25 1.82
CA GLN A 101 -12.96 1.00 2.93
C GLN A 101 -12.60 1.91 4.10
N SER A 102 -13.62 2.53 4.72
CA SER A 102 -13.41 3.26 5.97
C SER A 102 -13.67 2.36 7.17
N LEU A 103 -12.80 2.44 8.17
CA LEU A 103 -13.01 1.82 9.48
C LEU A 103 -13.70 2.77 10.47
N SER A 104 -14.01 3.99 10.05
CA SER A 104 -14.70 4.99 10.85
C SER A 104 -16.23 4.86 10.73
N ARG A 105 -16.94 4.87 11.87
CA ARG A 105 -18.41 4.73 11.90
C ARG A 105 -19.17 5.97 11.41
N ASP A 106 -18.53 7.12 11.50
CA ASP A 106 -19.10 8.44 11.23
C ASP A 106 -18.63 9.01 9.88
N TRP A 107 -17.87 8.25 9.09
CA TRP A 107 -17.46 8.65 7.75
C TRP A 107 -17.46 7.46 6.81
N GLN A 108 -18.00 7.63 5.62
CA GLN A 108 -18.20 6.55 4.66
C GLN A 108 -17.58 6.91 3.31
N VAL A 109 -16.88 5.95 2.71
CA VAL A 109 -16.33 6.07 1.36
C VAL A 109 -17.47 6.07 0.35
N LEU A 110 -17.44 7.04 -0.56
CA LEU A 110 -18.34 7.14 -1.71
C LEU A 110 -17.64 6.68 -3.00
N GLY A 111 -16.33 6.87 -3.08
CA GLY A 111 -15.54 6.44 -4.23
C GLY A 111 -14.05 6.59 -4.00
N VAL A 112 -13.27 5.93 -4.86
CA VAL A 112 -11.81 6.06 -4.90
C VAL A 112 -11.36 6.07 -6.35
N LYS A 113 -10.37 6.91 -6.67
CA LYS A 113 -9.80 7.01 -8.02
C LYS A 113 -8.31 7.29 -7.97
N VAL A 114 -7.60 6.75 -8.95
CA VAL A 114 -6.21 7.08 -9.26
C VAL A 114 -6.18 7.80 -10.60
N ALA A 115 -5.49 8.94 -10.65
CA ALA A 115 -5.31 9.72 -11.87
C ALA A 115 -3.89 10.29 -11.94
N ALA A 116 -3.51 10.89 -13.07
CA ALA A 116 -2.31 11.72 -13.12
C ALA A 116 -2.47 12.90 -12.14
N ALA A 117 -1.45 13.14 -11.33
CA ALA A 117 -1.43 14.26 -10.41
C ALA A 117 -1.42 15.58 -11.20
N PRO A 118 -2.10 16.63 -10.68
CA PRO A 118 -2.02 17.96 -11.26
C PRO A 118 -0.56 18.43 -11.28
N GLN A 119 -0.08 18.84 -12.45
CA GLN A 119 1.25 19.44 -12.60
C GLN A 119 1.11 20.97 -12.60
N TRP A 120 1.96 21.67 -11.85
CA TRP A 120 2.16 23.10 -12.07
C TRP A 120 2.96 23.25 -13.37
N ALA A 121 2.57 24.19 -14.24
CA ALA A 121 3.12 24.31 -15.58
C ALA A 121 4.66 24.34 -15.58
N GLY A 122 5.30 23.29 -16.10
CA GLY A 122 6.76 23.17 -16.24
C GLY A 122 7.38 21.88 -15.69
N GLU A 123 6.65 21.07 -14.91
CA GLU A 123 7.18 19.81 -14.37
C GLU A 123 6.92 18.62 -15.31
N THR A 124 7.99 18.11 -15.92
CA THR A 124 7.97 16.85 -16.67
C THR A 124 8.11 15.69 -15.69
N GLY A 125 6.99 15.18 -15.17
CA GLY A 125 7.01 13.99 -14.31
C GLY A 125 5.84 13.86 -13.35
N GLY A 126 4.64 14.28 -13.73
CA GLY A 126 3.46 14.21 -12.86
C GLY A 126 3.24 12.79 -12.32
N GLY A 127 3.42 12.62 -11.01
CA GLY A 127 3.17 11.36 -10.30
C GLY A 127 1.69 10.98 -10.35
N LEU A 128 1.32 9.87 -9.69
CA LEU A 128 -0.08 9.49 -9.58
C LEU A 128 -0.71 10.16 -8.36
N MET A 129 -1.99 10.53 -8.49
CA MET A 129 -2.80 11.06 -7.40
C MET A 129 -3.92 10.07 -7.07
N LEU A 130 -4.00 9.67 -5.81
CA LEU A 130 -5.09 8.90 -5.22
C LEU A 130 -6.08 9.88 -4.58
N THR A 131 -7.35 9.81 -4.96
CA THR A 131 -8.41 10.58 -4.31
C THR A 131 -9.43 9.62 -3.72
N VAL A 132 -9.68 9.75 -2.42
CA VAL A 132 -10.78 9.07 -1.74
C VAL A 132 -11.89 10.08 -1.47
N GLU A 133 -13.04 9.85 -2.08
CA GLU A 133 -14.24 10.62 -1.86
C GLU A 133 -15.06 9.96 -0.75
N GLY A 134 -15.55 10.75 0.19
CA GLY A 134 -16.45 10.24 1.23
C GLY A 134 -17.14 11.34 2.01
N THR A 135 -18.14 10.95 2.80
CA THR A 135 -19.02 11.88 3.51
C THR A 135 -19.24 11.42 4.94
N GLU A 136 -19.49 12.39 5.82
CA GLU A 136 -19.90 12.09 7.19
C GLU A 136 -21.25 11.38 7.19
N ALA A 137 -21.31 10.27 7.93
CA ALA A 137 -22.57 9.60 8.21
C ALA A 137 -23.42 10.50 9.11
N PRO A 138 -24.76 10.54 8.90
CA PRO A 138 -25.64 11.26 9.80
C PRO A 138 -25.41 10.78 11.25
N PRO A 139 -25.40 11.67 12.25
CA PRO A 139 -25.25 11.25 13.63
C PRO A 139 -26.29 10.19 13.97
N LEU A 140 -25.85 9.02 14.45
CA LEU A 140 -26.71 7.91 14.88
C LEU A 140 -27.63 8.25 16.07
N ALA A 141 -27.66 9.51 16.51
CA ALA A 141 -28.51 10.02 17.58
C ALA A 141 -30.03 9.82 17.35
N LEU A 142 -30.45 9.42 16.15
CA LEU A 142 -31.84 9.07 15.86
C LEU A 142 -32.15 7.55 15.84
N ALA A 143 -31.15 6.66 15.83
CA ALA A 143 -31.42 5.21 15.85
C ALA A 143 -31.92 4.70 17.22
N GLY A 144 -31.67 5.47 18.30
CA GLY A 144 -32.15 5.17 19.65
C GLY A 144 -33.37 5.99 20.10
N LYS A 145 -33.78 7.01 19.35
CA LYS A 145 -34.99 7.80 19.65
C LYS A 145 -36.17 7.16 18.94
N LYS A 146 -36.97 6.44 19.72
CA LYS A 146 -38.30 5.95 19.35
C LYS A 146 -39.13 7.14 18.83
N GLY A 147 -39.15 7.38 17.51
CA GLY A 147 -40.00 8.40 16.87
C GLY A 147 -39.34 9.48 16.02
N GLY A 148 -38.10 9.34 15.54
CA GLY A 148 -37.61 10.21 14.47
C GLY A 148 -38.43 9.98 13.20
N SER A 149 -39.31 10.93 12.85
CA SER A 149 -40.15 10.85 11.64
C SER A 149 -39.27 10.85 10.39
N MET A 150 -39.63 10.05 9.38
CA MET A 150 -39.02 10.05 8.04
C MET A 150 -38.89 11.48 7.48
N GLU A 151 -39.85 12.35 7.82
CA GLU A 151 -39.90 13.75 7.40
C GLU A 151 -38.77 14.61 7.99
N GLU A 152 -38.33 14.33 9.22
CA GLU A 152 -37.23 15.04 9.87
C GLU A 152 -35.88 14.63 9.26
N LEU A 153 -35.74 13.34 8.92
CA LEU A 153 -34.61 12.86 8.14
C LEU A 153 -34.59 13.51 6.75
N GLU A 154 -35.72 13.55 6.05
CA GLU A 154 -35.83 14.21 4.74
C GLU A 154 -35.50 15.71 4.79
N ALA A 155 -35.88 16.41 5.86
CA ALA A 155 -35.55 17.83 6.05
C ALA A 155 -34.04 18.04 6.19
N LEU A 156 -33.36 17.21 7.01
CA LEU A 156 -31.91 17.26 7.18
C LEU A 156 -31.15 16.91 5.89
N TYR A 157 -31.65 15.93 5.12
CA TYR A 157 -31.09 15.60 3.82
C TYR A 157 -31.26 16.73 2.80
N LYS A 158 -32.42 17.40 2.77
CA LYS A 158 -32.67 18.54 1.89
C LYS A 158 -31.80 19.74 2.24
N GLU A 159 -31.64 20.03 3.53
CA GLU A 159 -30.80 21.14 4.00
C GLU A 159 -29.33 20.94 3.59
N ARG A 160 -28.82 19.71 3.67
CA ARG A 160 -27.43 19.39 3.29
C ARG A 160 -27.22 19.25 1.78
N SER A 161 -28.26 18.97 1.01
CA SER A 161 -28.18 18.85 -0.46
C SER A 161 -28.15 20.20 -1.19
N LEU A 162 -28.39 21.32 -0.49
CA LEU A 162 -28.47 22.66 -1.07
C LEU A 162 -27.22 23.53 -0.79
N GLY A 163 -26.21 22.98 -0.11
CA GLY A 163 -24.94 23.65 0.22
C GLY A 163 -23.79 23.28 -0.69
#